data_AF-A0A7C2ZDB3-F1
#
_entry.id   AF-A0A7C2ZDB3-F1
#
_cell.length_a   1.000
_cell.length_b   1.000
_cell.length_c   1.000
_cell.angle_alpha   90.00
_cell.angle_beta   90.00
_cell.angle_gamma   90.00
#
_symmetry.space_group_name_H-M   'P 1'
#
loop_
_entity.id
_entity.type
_entity.pdbx_description
1 polymer ?
#
loop_
_entity_poly.entity_id
_entity_poly.type
_entity_poly.pdbx_seq_one_letter_code
_entity_poly.pdbx_strand_id
1 'polypeptide(L)'
;MSEKEGAPEGQTKEGTTYPVGDFYKVLDGYTILKSQNFWEAILAVETGNGSKQIRLYRWRNKNGEWKVDLARFNISSWDIEVVASKIKEFKSKYMGQ
;
A
#
# COMPACT_ATOMS: atom_id res chain seq x y z
N MET A 1 34.24 -7.28 11.51
CA MET A 1 33.60 -6.47 10.47
C MET A 1 32.78 -7.43 9.63
N SER A 2 31.46 -7.34 9.71
CA SER A 2 30.57 -8.18 8.91
C SER A 2 29.60 -7.24 8.21
N GLU A 3 29.86 -7.04 6.93
CA GLU A 3 28.92 -6.51 5.97
C GLU A 3 27.67 -7.41 5.97
N LYS A 4 26.49 -6.81 6.11
CA LYS A 4 25.24 -7.42 5.67
C LYS A 4 24.55 -6.45 4.72
N GLU A 5 24.84 -6.73 3.46
CA GLU A 5 24.07 -6.52 2.24
C GLU A 5 22.66 -5.95 2.42
N GLY A 6 22.41 -4.86 1.69
CA GLY A 6 21.14 -4.17 1.59
C GLY A 6 20.01 -5.06 1.08
N ALA A 7 18.84 -4.87 1.67
CA ALA A 7 17.60 -5.54 1.28
C ALA A 7 17.14 -5.08 -0.12
N PRO A 8 16.48 -5.95 -0.91
CA PRO A 8 16.04 -5.60 -2.25
C PRO A 8 14.88 -4.59 -2.17
N GLU A 9 15.10 -3.42 -2.75
CA GLU A 9 14.09 -2.39 -2.94
C GLU A 9 12.92 -2.96 -3.75
N GLY A 10 11.74 -3.05 -3.12
CA GLY A 10 10.50 -3.36 -3.81
C GLY A 10 10.17 -2.25 -4.80
N GLN A 11 10.38 -2.49 -6.09
CA GLN A 11 10.09 -1.51 -7.14
C GLN A 11 8.61 -1.56 -7.56
N THR A 12 7.90 -0.44 -7.39
CA THR A 12 6.65 -0.13 -8.08
C THR A 12 6.88 0.96 -9.13
N LYS A 13 6.19 0.84 -10.29
CA LYS A 13 6.16 1.84 -11.37
C LYS A 13 5.34 3.06 -10.92
N GLU A 14 5.95 3.89 -10.08
CA GLU A 14 5.75 5.32 -9.82
C GLU A 14 6.31 5.65 -8.43
N GLY A 15 7.62 5.43 -8.22
CA GLY A 15 8.50 6.06 -7.22
C GLY A 15 8.07 6.16 -5.74
N THR A 16 6.93 5.57 -5.35
CA THR A 16 6.31 5.76 -4.04
C THR A 16 6.40 4.46 -3.27
N THR A 17 7.41 4.38 -2.41
CA THR A 17 7.58 3.26 -1.47
C THR A 17 6.54 3.35 -0.37
N TYR A 18 5.63 2.39 -0.30
CA TYR A 18 4.64 2.30 0.78
C TYR A 18 5.25 1.67 2.04
N PRO A 19 4.93 2.16 3.26
CA PRO A 19 5.47 1.63 4.51
C PRO A 19 4.76 0.33 4.93
N VAL A 20 4.93 -0.70 4.11
CA VAL A 20 4.47 -2.07 4.38
C VAL A 20 5.62 -2.90 4.95
N GLY A 21 5.31 -3.89 5.78
CA GLY A 21 6.32 -4.84 6.25
C GLY A 21 6.67 -5.88 5.19
N ASP A 22 7.84 -6.50 5.33
CA ASP A 22 8.46 -7.44 4.37
C ASP A 22 7.62 -8.69 4.05
N PHE A 23 6.60 -8.98 4.85
CA PHE A 23 5.67 -10.09 4.60
C PHE A 23 4.87 -9.91 3.29
N TYR A 24 4.66 -8.66 2.86
CA TYR A 24 3.93 -8.34 1.64
C TYR A 24 4.86 -7.77 0.57
N LYS A 25 4.82 -8.37 -0.61
CA LYS A 25 5.38 -7.77 -1.82
C LYS A 25 4.32 -6.85 -2.45
N VAL A 26 4.60 -5.55 -2.53
CA VAL A 26 3.71 -4.60 -3.21
C VAL A 26 3.82 -4.79 -4.72
N LEU A 27 2.69 -5.11 -5.36
CA LEU A 27 2.58 -5.26 -6.82
C LEU A 27 2.15 -3.95 -7.49
N ASP A 28 1.29 -3.20 -6.82
CA ASP A 28 0.78 -1.89 -7.25
C ASP A 28 0.18 -1.12 -6.07
N GLY A 29 0.00 0.18 -6.24
CA GLY A 29 -0.58 1.02 -5.20
C GLY A 29 -1.21 2.29 -5.72
N TYR A 30 -2.29 2.70 -5.05
CA TYR A 30 -2.96 3.96 -5.28
C TYR A 30 -3.12 4.70 -3.96
N THR A 31 -2.50 5.87 -3.84
CA THR A 31 -2.69 6.75 -2.69
C THR A 31 -4.02 7.47 -2.83
N ILE A 32 -4.91 7.25 -1.86
CA ILE A 32 -6.20 7.94 -1.79
C ILE A 32 -6.01 9.33 -1.18
N LEU A 33 -5.26 9.38 -0.08
CA LEU A 33 -5.00 10.61 0.66
C LEU A 33 -3.62 10.53 1.28
N LYS A 34 -2.86 11.62 1.19
CA LYS A 34 -1.61 11.77 1.94
C LYS A 34 -1.53 13.19 2.49
N SER A 35 -1.42 13.27 3.80
CA SER A 35 -1.29 14.52 4.58
C SER A 35 -0.04 14.43 5.46
N GLN A 36 0.20 15.44 6.29
CA GLN A 36 1.29 15.38 7.27
C GLN A 36 1.06 14.29 8.34
N ASN A 37 -0.20 14.02 8.69
CA ASN A 37 -0.55 13.13 9.80
C ASN A 37 -1.03 11.75 9.36
N PHE A 38 -1.70 11.65 8.21
CA PHE A 38 -2.33 10.42 7.73
C PHE A 38 -1.99 10.15 6.27
N TRP A 39 -1.84 8.87 5.96
CA TRP A 39 -1.69 8.36 4.61
C TRP A 39 -2.62 7.16 4.43
N GLU A 40 -3.49 7.21 3.45
CA GLU A 40 -4.43 6.15 3.09
C GLU A 40 -4.16 5.70 1.65
N ALA A 41 -4.10 4.39 1.43
CA ALA A 41 -3.82 3.82 0.12
C ALA A 41 -4.47 2.45 -0.08
N ILE A 42 -4.79 2.12 -1.32
CA ILE A 42 -5.15 0.78 -1.74
C ILE A 42 -3.92 0.16 -2.39
N LEU A 43 -3.54 -1.03 -1.94
CA LEU A 43 -2.39 -1.75 -2.45
C LEU A 43 -2.83 -3.10 -3.02
N ALA A 44 -2.32 -3.44 -4.20
CA ALA A 44 -2.27 -4.82 -4.65
C ALA A 44 -0.98 -5.44 -4.10
N VAL A 45 -1.11 -6.54 -3.36
CA VAL A 45 0.02 -7.20 -2.70
C VAL A 45 0.03 -8.69 -2.99
N GLU A 46 1.20 -9.29 -2.88
CA GLU A 46 1.41 -10.72 -2.85
C GLU A 46 1.98 -11.11 -1.48
N THR A 47 1.38 -12.11 -0.84
CA THR A 47 1.87 -12.66 0.43
C THR A 47 3.00 -13.66 0.20
N GLY A 48 3.74 -14.00 1.25
CA GLY A 48 4.85 -14.96 1.16
C GLY A 48 4.50 -16.36 0.62
N ASN A 49 3.22 -16.75 0.62
CA ASN A 49 2.73 -17.99 0.00
C ASN A 49 2.23 -17.82 -1.45
N GLY A 50 2.48 -16.68 -2.08
CA GLY A 50 2.08 -16.36 -3.46
C GLY A 50 0.62 -15.93 -3.63
N SER A 51 -0.17 -15.83 -2.55
CA SER A 51 -1.55 -15.36 -2.63
C SER A 51 -1.60 -13.85 -2.90
N LYS A 52 -2.36 -13.47 -3.93
CA LYS A 52 -2.56 -12.06 -4.29
C LYS A 52 -3.79 -11.51 -3.58
N GLN A 53 -3.66 -10.31 -3.04
CA GLN A 53 -4.71 -9.64 -2.29
C GLN A 53 -4.76 -8.15 -2.63
N ILE A 54 -5.94 -7.56 -2.50
CA ILE A 54 -6.10 -6.10 -2.50
C ILE A 54 -6.34 -5.68 -1.05
N ARG A 55 -5.53 -4.75 -0.55
CA ARG A 55 -5.58 -4.27 0.83
C ARG A 55 -5.78 -2.78 0.89
N LEU A 56 -6.56 -2.35 1.86
CA LEU A 56 -6.70 -0.95 2.23
C LEU A 56 -5.80 -0.68 3.44
N TYR A 57 -4.88 0.27 3.29
CA TYR A 57 -3.96 0.68 4.33
C TYR A 57 -4.25 2.10 4.80
N ARG A 58 -4.00 2.31 6.09
CA ARG A 58 -3.87 3.61 6.71
C ARG A 58 -2.61 3.63 7.54
N TRP A 59 -1.82 4.67 7.40
CA TRP A 59 -0.70 4.97 8.26
C TRP A 59 -0.91 6.31 8.94
N ARG A 60 -0.39 6.40 10.15
CA ARG A 60 -0.28 7.64 10.91
C ARG A 60 1.18 8.02 11.05
N ASN A 61 1.49 9.27 10.76
CA ASN A 61 2.81 9.82 11.02
C ASN A 61 2.98 10.01 12.53
N LYS A 62 4.01 9.38 13.10
CA LYS A 62 4.46 9.58 14.47
C LYS A 62 5.90 10.06 14.41
N ASN A 63 6.12 11.35 14.59
CA ASN A 63 7.44 11.98 14.64
C ASN A 63 8.32 11.72 13.40
N GLY A 64 7.73 11.76 12.20
CA GLY A 64 8.43 11.51 10.94
C GLY A 64 8.37 10.06 10.45
N GLU A 65 7.90 9.13 11.28
CA GLU A 65 7.79 7.71 10.94
C GLU A 65 6.33 7.32 10.65
N TRP A 66 6.08 6.62 9.54
CA TRP A 66 4.74 6.12 9.19
C TRP A 66 4.49 4.77 9.86
N LYS A 67 3.51 4.72 10.78
CA LYS A 67 3.09 3.47 11.43
C LYS A 67 1.69 3.08 11.00
N VAL A 68 1.45 1.80 10.79
CA VAL A 68 0.12 1.27 10.48
C VAL A 68 -0.84 1.76 11.57
N ASP A 69 -1.90 2.43 11.16
CA ASP A 69 -2.95 2.92 12.05
C ASP A 69 -4.02 1.84 12.24
N LEU A 70 -4.91 2.04 13.20
CA LEU A 70 -6.09 1.19 13.36
C LEU A 70 -6.99 1.29 12.11
N ALA A 71 -7.87 0.30 11.93
CA ALA A 71 -8.78 0.20 10.79
C ALA A 71 -9.94 1.22 10.79
N ARG A 72 -9.71 2.45 11.25
CA ARG A 72 -10.69 3.55 11.21
C ARG A 72 -10.41 4.42 9.99
N PHE A 73 -11.37 4.52 9.09
CA PHE A 73 -11.28 5.33 7.88
C PHE A 73 -12.36 6.39 7.90
N ASN A 74 -11.97 7.64 7.67
CA ASN A 74 -12.93 8.68 7.32
C ASN A 74 -12.94 8.80 5.80
N ILE A 75 -14.01 8.37 5.17
CA ILE A 75 -14.13 8.31 3.70
C ILE A 75 -14.87 9.50 3.10
N SER A 76 -15.27 10.50 3.92
CA SER A 76 -16.07 11.62 3.44
C SER A 76 -15.37 12.48 2.38
N SER A 77 -14.04 12.48 2.36
CA SER A 77 -13.21 13.20 1.38
C SER A 77 -12.71 12.32 0.23
N TRP A 78 -13.13 11.06 0.16
CA TRP A 78 -12.68 10.17 -0.90
C TRP A 78 -13.44 10.43 -2.20
N ASP A 79 -12.73 10.39 -3.32
CA ASP A 79 -13.37 10.20 -4.62
C ASP A 79 -13.71 8.72 -4.80
N ILE A 80 -14.97 8.38 -4.50
CA ILE A 80 -15.45 6.99 -4.49
C ILE A 80 -15.43 6.38 -5.90
N GLU A 81 -15.66 7.17 -6.94
CA GLU A 81 -15.65 6.67 -8.32
C GLU A 81 -14.24 6.27 -8.74
N VAL A 82 -13.25 7.11 -8.43
CA VAL A 82 -11.84 6.82 -8.68
C VAL A 82 -11.37 5.63 -7.87
N VAL A 83 -11.72 5.58 -6.57
CA VAL A 83 -11.39 4.44 -5.70
C VAL A 83 -11.97 3.14 -6.24
N ALA A 84 -13.26 3.14 -6.62
CA ALA A 84 -13.91 1.96 -7.18
C ALA A 84 -13.27 1.53 -8.52
N SER A 85 -12.93 2.49 -9.38
CA SER A 85 -12.22 2.24 -10.64
C SER A 85 -10.86 1.58 -10.40
N LYS A 86 -10.08 2.10 -9.46
CA LYS A 86 -8.77 1.53 -9.10
C LYS A 86 -8.86 0.12 -8.51
N ILE A 87 -9.87 -0.15 -7.69
CA ILE A 87 -10.11 -1.51 -7.19
C ILE A 87 -10.45 -2.46 -8.35
N LYS A 88 -11.28 -2.05 -9.31
CA LYS A 88 -11.61 -2.87 -10.49
C LYS A 88 -10.36 -3.13 -11.34
N GLU A 89 -9.55 -2.09 -11.58
CA GLU A 89 -8.26 -2.20 -12.27
C GLU A 89 -7.35 -3.23 -11.59
N PHE A 90 -7.15 -3.12 -10.27
CA PHE A 90 -6.31 -4.05 -9.53
C PHE A 90 -6.87 -5.48 -9.52
N LYS A 91 -8.19 -5.65 -9.42
CA LYS A 91 -8.82 -6.97 -9.53
C LYS A 91 -8.52 -7.61 -10.88
N SER A 92 -8.78 -6.87 -11.98
CA SER A 92 -8.55 -7.38 -13.33
C SER A 92 -7.08 -7.70 -13.60
N LYS A 93 -6.15 -6.91 -13.06
CA LYS A 93 -4.71 -7.07 -13.30
C LYS A 93 -4.08 -8.16 -12.45
N TYR A 94 -4.55 -8.36 -11.22
CA TYR A 94 -3.83 -9.17 -10.23
C TYR A 94 -4.62 -10.33 -9.64
N MET A 95 -5.95 -10.32 -9.61
CA MET A 95 -6.72 -11.32 -8.84
C MET A 95 -7.13 -12.56 -9.65
N GLY A 96 -6.82 -12.62 -10.95
CA GLY A 96 -7.34 -13.67 -11.84
C GLY A 96 -8.83 -13.49 -12.12
N GLN A 97 -9.29 -13.88 -13.31
CA GLN A 97 -10.72 -13.99 -13.62
C GLN A 97 -11.32 -15.23 -12.96
#